data_AF-T1GTD3-F1
#
_entry.id   AF-T1GTD3-F1
#
_cell.length_a   1.000
_cell.length_b   1.000
_cell.length_c   1.000
_cell.angle_alpha   90.00
_cell.angle_beta   90.00
_cell.angle_gamma   90.00
#
_symmetry.space_group_name_H-M   'P 1'
#
loop_
_entity.id
_entity.type
_entity.pdbx_description
1 polymer ?
#
loop_
_entity_poly.entity_id
_entity_poly.type
_entity_poly.pdbx_seq_one_letter_code
_entity_poly.pdbx_strand_id
1 'polypeptide(L)'
;MLVPSDMTHAQAKMLYQMNKYCADRVQVRKANIHKTIQEVCRIVQDVLKEVEVQEPRFISSLNDYNGRYEGLEVISPNEFEVVIYLNQMGVLNFVDDGTLPGCAVLKLSDGRKRSMSLWVEFITASGYLSARKIRSRFQTLVAQACDKCSYRDIVKMIADTTEVKLRIRERIIVQITPAFKCAGLWPRSASHWPIHGIPWPHPNIVAEVKTEGFDMLSKECIALQGKNSGWREMLGC
;
A
#
# COMPACT_ATOMS: atom_id res chain seq x y z
N MET A 1 -42.10 -20.95 3.40
CA MET A 1 -41.33 -22.18 3.67
C MET A 1 -40.77 -22.02 5.09
N LEU A 2 -41.31 -22.76 6.06
CA LEU A 2 -40.88 -22.70 7.47
C LEU A 2 -39.55 -23.44 7.60
N VAL A 3 -38.53 -22.77 8.12
CA VAL A 3 -37.24 -23.40 8.41
C VAL A 3 -37.46 -24.44 9.54
N PRO A 4 -36.98 -25.70 9.40
CA PRO A 4 -37.13 -26.71 10.45
C PRO A 4 -36.56 -26.22 11.79
N SER A 5 -37.25 -26.50 12.89
CA SER A 5 -36.90 -26.04 14.24
C SER A 5 -35.49 -26.44 14.70
N ASP A 6 -34.94 -27.54 14.19
CA ASP A 6 -33.58 -27.97 14.54
C ASP A 6 -32.50 -27.12 13.85
N MET A 7 -32.80 -26.59 12.66
CA MET A 7 -31.88 -25.70 11.93
C MET A 7 -31.82 -24.31 12.57
N THR A 8 -32.92 -23.84 13.16
CA THR A 8 -32.94 -22.54 13.86
C THR A 8 -32.11 -22.57 15.15
N HIS A 9 -32.12 -23.69 15.87
CA HIS A 9 -31.28 -23.88 17.07
C HIS A 9 -29.78 -23.93 16.74
N ALA A 10 -29.40 -24.67 15.69
CA ALA A 10 -28.00 -24.73 15.25
C ALA A 10 -27.48 -23.35 14.79
N GLN A 11 -28.30 -22.60 14.05
CA GLN A 11 -27.98 -21.25 13.61
C GLN A 11 -27.83 -20.28 14.79
N ALA A 12 -28.73 -20.33 15.77
CA ALA A 12 -28.64 -19.50 16.98
C ALA A 12 -27.38 -19.81 17.79
N LYS A 13 -27.03 -21.10 17.95
CA LYS A 13 -25.80 -21.52 18.62
C LYS A 13 -24.56 -21.03 17.87
N MET A 14 -24.54 -21.13 16.55
CA MET A 14 -23.44 -20.63 15.72
C MET A 14 -23.26 -19.12 15.89
N LEU A 15 -24.33 -18.33 15.80
CA LEU A 15 -24.31 -16.87 15.99
C LEU A 15 -23.78 -16.50 17.38
N TYR A 16 -24.23 -17.19 18.42
CA TYR A 16 -23.72 -16.99 19.78
C TYR A 16 -22.21 -17.24 19.87
N GLN A 17 -21.72 -18.37 19.32
CA GLN A 17 -20.29 -18.69 19.36
C GLN A 17 -19.45 -17.71 18.53
N MET A 18 -19.95 -17.27 17.36
CA MET A 18 -19.27 -16.25 16.54
C MET A 18 -19.18 -14.92 17.28
N ASN A 19 -20.27 -14.46 17.88
CA ASN A 19 -20.29 -13.21 18.66
C ASN A 19 -19.34 -13.29 19.86
N LYS A 20 -19.32 -14.41 20.57
CA LYS A 20 -18.38 -14.66 21.66
C LYS A 20 -16.93 -14.65 21.18
N TYR A 21 -16.62 -15.34 20.08
CA TYR A 21 -15.28 -15.32 19.50
C TYR A 21 -14.85 -13.91 19.06
N CYS A 22 -15.77 -13.14 18.48
CA CYS A 22 -15.52 -11.73 18.13
C CYS A 22 -15.24 -10.88 19.38
N ALA A 23 -16.04 -11.01 20.43
CA ALA A 23 -15.86 -10.27 21.68
C ALA A 23 -14.55 -10.63 22.39
N ASP A 24 -14.20 -11.92 22.47
CA ASP A 24 -13.09 -12.40 23.29
C ASP A 24 -11.76 -12.43 22.53
N ARG A 25 -11.76 -12.95 21.29
CA ARG A 25 -10.52 -13.18 20.53
C ARG A 25 -10.22 -12.04 19.56
N VAL A 26 -11.22 -11.58 18.81
CA VAL A 26 -11.02 -10.51 17.81
C VAL A 26 -10.74 -9.18 18.49
N GLN A 27 -11.43 -8.82 19.58
CA GLN A 27 -11.13 -7.57 20.29
C GLN A 27 -9.75 -7.58 20.93
N VAL A 28 -9.34 -8.68 21.56
CA VAL A 28 -7.99 -8.81 22.13
C VAL A 28 -6.92 -8.69 21.04
N ARG A 29 -7.12 -9.33 19.88
CA ARG A 29 -6.23 -9.18 18.72
C ARG A 29 -6.17 -7.73 18.25
N LYS A 30 -7.31 -7.06 18.09
CA LYS A 30 -7.38 -5.64 17.69
C LYS A 30 -6.64 -4.74 18.67
N ALA A 31 -6.85 -4.91 19.96
CA ALA A 31 -6.19 -4.11 21.00
C ALA A 31 -4.67 -4.31 21.00
N ASN A 32 -4.20 -5.55 20.85
CA ASN A 32 -2.76 -5.84 20.80
C ASN A 32 -2.11 -5.26 19.54
N ILE A 33 -2.74 -5.47 18.37
CA ILE A 33 -2.25 -4.93 17.10
C ILE A 33 -2.23 -3.39 17.14
N HIS A 34 -3.26 -2.75 17.70
CA HIS A 34 -3.30 -1.30 17.81
C HIS A 34 -2.13 -0.74 18.62
N LYS A 35 -1.77 -1.39 19.74
CA LYS A 35 -0.57 -1.02 20.52
C LYS A 35 0.72 -1.17 19.70
N THR A 36 0.84 -2.26 18.94
CA THR A 36 1.98 -2.48 18.05
C THR A 36 2.06 -1.44 16.94
N ILE A 37 0.92 -1.07 16.33
CA ILE A 37 0.83 -0.05 15.29
C ILE A 37 1.35 1.30 15.80
N GLN A 38 0.97 1.72 17.01
CA GLN A 38 1.45 2.98 17.57
C GLN A 38 2.98 3.03 17.69
N GLU A 39 3.61 1.92 18.12
CA GLU A 39 5.06 1.81 18.18
C GLU A 39 5.68 1.82 16.77
N VAL A 40 5.14 1.02 15.86
CA VAL A 40 5.59 0.93 14.46
C VAL A 40 5.55 2.29 13.78
N CYS A 41 4.40 2.98 13.82
CA CYS A 41 4.22 4.27 13.17
C CYS A 41 5.19 5.33 13.68
N ARG A 42 5.42 5.37 15.01
CA ARG A 42 6.37 6.31 15.61
C ARG A 42 7.81 6.07 15.14
N ILE A 43 8.23 4.81 15.05
CA ILE A 43 9.58 4.46 14.56
C ILE A 43 9.71 4.75 13.07
N VAL A 44 8.70 4.40 12.27
CA VAL A 44 8.68 4.66 10.82
C VAL A 44 8.71 6.16 10.54
N GLN A 45 7.94 6.98 11.27
CA GLN A 45 7.98 8.44 11.13
C GLN A 45 9.36 9.03 11.40
N ASP A 46 10.06 8.57 12.45
CA ASP A 46 11.40 9.02 12.79
C ASP A 46 12.42 8.64 11.69
N VAL A 47 12.34 7.42 11.14
CA VAL A 47 13.15 7.00 9.99
C VAL A 47 12.84 7.85 8.75
N LEU A 48 11.55 8.07 8.43
CA LEU A 48 11.15 8.86 7.27
C LEU A 48 11.55 10.34 7.39
N LYS A 49 11.61 10.89 8.60
CA LYS A 49 12.10 12.24 8.84
C LYS A 49 13.58 12.38 8.46
N GLU A 50 14.42 11.40 8.81
CA GLU A 50 15.84 11.37 8.40
C GLU A 50 16.02 11.15 6.89
N VAL A 51 15.05 10.47 6.24
CA VAL A 51 15.00 10.39 4.78
C VAL A 51 14.66 11.75 4.18
N GLU A 52 13.65 12.43 4.69
CA GLU A 52 13.18 13.74 4.19
C GLU A 52 14.27 14.82 4.29
N VAL A 53 15.09 14.80 5.36
CA VAL A 53 16.25 15.69 5.50
C VAL A 53 17.24 15.54 4.32
N GLN A 54 17.39 14.32 3.79
CA GLN A 54 18.32 14.03 2.69
C GLN A 54 17.65 14.14 1.31
N GLU A 55 16.34 13.91 1.25
CA GLU A 55 15.55 13.93 0.02
C GLU A 55 14.13 14.43 0.32
N PRO A 56 13.88 15.75 0.23
CA PRO A 56 12.61 16.38 0.60
C PRO A 56 11.40 15.93 -0.23
N ARG A 57 11.62 15.18 -1.32
CA ARG A 57 10.53 14.60 -2.15
C ARG A 57 9.89 13.37 -1.51
N PHE A 58 10.55 12.69 -0.57
CA PHE A 58 10.02 11.54 0.17
C PHE A 58 9.40 11.98 1.50
N ILE A 59 8.29 12.70 1.41
CA ILE A 59 7.54 13.19 2.58
C ILE A 59 6.72 12.03 3.15
N SER A 60 6.72 11.89 4.48
CA SER A 60 5.85 10.92 5.15
C SER A 60 4.38 11.28 4.99
N SER A 61 3.58 10.39 4.41
CA SER A 61 2.11 10.48 4.42
C SER A 61 1.46 9.80 5.63
N LEU A 62 2.27 9.29 6.56
CA LEU A 62 1.79 8.52 7.71
C LEU A 62 1.21 9.43 8.79
N ASN A 63 -0.06 9.79 8.65
CA ASN A 63 -0.80 10.63 9.60
C ASN A 63 -1.77 9.80 10.43
N ASP A 64 -1.90 10.12 11.72
CA ASP A 64 -2.87 9.51 12.61
C ASP A 64 -4.23 10.23 12.48
N TYR A 65 -5.26 9.47 12.11
CA TYR A 65 -6.64 9.92 12.11
C TYR A 65 -7.49 9.00 12.99
N ASN A 66 -7.69 9.40 14.25
CA ASN A 66 -8.44 8.64 15.26
C ASN A 66 -7.96 7.19 15.43
N GLY A 67 -6.64 6.98 15.46
CA GLY A 67 -6.03 5.66 15.64
C GLY A 67 -5.97 4.81 14.37
N ARG A 68 -6.30 5.39 13.22
CA ARG A 68 -6.09 4.81 11.89
C ARG A 68 -5.03 5.60 11.15
N TYR A 69 -4.15 4.90 10.46
CA TYR A 69 -3.09 5.51 9.67
C TYR A 69 -3.38 5.27 8.19
N GLU A 70 -3.45 6.34 7.40
CA GLU A 70 -3.63 6.22 5.95
C GLU A 70 -2.41 5.50 5.34
N GLY A 71 -2.67 4.51 4.50
CA GLY A 71 -1.62 3.71 3.86
C GLY A 71 -1.01 2.62 4.75
N LEU A 72 -1.48 2.42 5.98
CA LEU A 72 -1.03 1.30 6.83
C LEU A 72 -1.91 0.06 6.63
N GLU A 73 -1.29 -1.05 6.29
CA GLU A 73 -1.91 -2.37 6.17
C GLU A 73 -1.33 -3.34 7.21
N VAL A 74 -2.21 -4.12 7.85
CA VAL A 74 -1.84 -5.17 8.80
C VAL A 74 -1.84 -6.52 8.11
N ILE A 75 -0.65 -7.05 7.82
CA ILE A 75 -0.48 -8.37 7.18
C ILE A 75 -0.59 -9.48 8.23
N SER A 76 0.16 -9.33 9.34
CA SER A 76 0.17 -10.26 10.46
C SER A 76 0.36 -9.51 11.78
N PRO A 77 0.20 -10.15 12.95
CA PRO A 77 0.44 -9.48 14.24
C PRO A 77 1.84 -8.86 14.39
N ASN A 78 2.83 -9.30 13.60
CA ASN A 78 4.18 -8.75 13.61
C ASN A 78 4.63 -8.28 12.22
N GLU A 79 3.72 -8.17 11.23
CA GLU A 79 4.07 -7.79 9.86
C GLU A 79 3.11 -6.72 9.35
N PHE A 80 3.67 -5.61 8.86
CA PHE A 80 2.94 -4.43 8.43
C PHE A 80 3.47 -3.93 7.08
N GLU A 81 2.60 -3.32 6.28
CA GLU A 81 2.98 -2.52 5.11
C GLU A 81 2.58 -1.07 5.36
N VAL A 82 3.48 -0.13 5.09
CA VAL A 82 3.25 1.31 5.16
C VAL A 82 3.46 1.87 3.76
N VAL A 83 2.40 2.38 3.17
CA VAL A 83 2.42 3.05 1.87
C VAL A 83 2.73 4.53 2.08
N ILE A 84 3.75 5.04 1.38
CA ILE A 84 4.04 6.48 1.33
C ILE A 84 3.62 7.04 -0.03
N TYR A 85 2.76 8.06 -0.02
CA TYR A 85 2.24 8.66 -1.24
C TYR A 85 3.15 9.78 -1.75
N LEU A 86 3.71 9.56 -2.94
CA LEU A 86 4.61 10.49 -3.62
C LEU A 86 3.81 11.53 -4.42
N ASN A 87 4.35 12.75 -4.51
CA ASN A 87 3.75 13.80 -5.32
C ASN A 87 4.08 13.61 -6.81
N GLN A 88 3.07 13.45 -7.67
CA GLN A 88 3.23 13.22 -9.10
C GLN A 88 3.30 14.49 -9.99
N MET A 89 2.88 15.66 -9.48
CA MET A 89 2.79 16.93 -10.24
C MET A 89 1.99 16.88 -11.56
N GLY A 90 1.16 15.86 -11.77
CA GLY A 90 0.20 15.79 -12.89
C GLY A 90 0.78 15.69 -14.31
N VAL A 91 2.08 15.40 -14.47
CA VAL A 91 2.73 15.31 -15.80
C VAL A 91 2.75 13.88 -16.40
N LEU A 92 2.42 12.88 -15.59
CA LEU A 92 2.43 11.47 -15.95
C LEU A 92 0.99 10.99 -16.19
N ASN A 93 0.83 10.18 -17.24
CA ASN A 93 -0.38 9.44 -17.53
C ASN A 93 -0.24 8.02 -17.01
N PHE A 94 -1.32 7.53 -16.41
CA PHE A 94 -1.52 6.12 -16.17
C PHE A 94 -1.81 5.38 -17.48
N VAL A 95 -1.14 4.26 -17.71
CA VAL A 95 -1.32 3.39 -18.88
C VAL A 95 -1.46 1.95 -18.40
N ASP A 96 -2.65 1.39 -18.62
CA ASP A 96 -2.98 -0.01 -18.41
C ASP A 96 -3.52 -0.59 -19.73
N ASP A 97 -2.66 -1.36 -20.40
CA ASP A 97 -2.96 -2.06 -21.65
C ASP A 97 -3.25 -3.56 -21.44
N GLY A 98 -3.31 -4.01 -20.18
CA GLY A 98 -3.53 -5.41 -19.83
C GLY A 98 -2.35 -6.35 -20.13
N THR A 99 -1.20 -5.83 -20.57
CA THR A 99 -0.02 -6.67 -20.87
C THR A 99 0.63 -7.24 -19.62
N LEU A 100 0.48 -6.56 -18.49
CA LEU A 100 1.05 -6.96 -17.20
C LEU A 100 -0.10 -7.18 -16.18
N PRO A 101 -0.47 -8.44 -15.87
CA PRO A 101 -1.54 -8.71 -14.92
C PRO A 101 -1.28 -8.06 -13.55
N GLY A 102 -2.21 -7.22 -13.10
CA GLY A 102 -2.14 -6.50 -11.81
C GLY A 102 -1.05 -5.43 -11.75
N CYS A 103 -0.55 -4.96 -12.90
CA CYS A 103 0.46 -3.93 -12.99
C CYS A 103 0.17 -2.95 -14.13
N ALA A 104 0.58 -1.71 -13.94
CA ALA A 104 0.49 -0.66 -14.94
C ALA A 104 1.79 0.12 -15.04
N VAL A 105 1.82 1.06 -15.97
CA VAL A 105 2.97 1.94 -16.16
C VAL A 105 2.57 3.41 -16.12
N LEU A 106 3.46 4.22 -15.57
CA LEU A 106 3.38 5.67 -15.64
C LEU A 106 4.24 6.17 -16.79
N LYS A 107 3.64 6.91 -17.73
CA LYS A 107 4.33 7.46 -18.90
C LYS A 107 4.12 8.97 -18.99
N LEU A 108 5.15 9.70 -19.41
CA LEU A 108 5.01 11.13 -19.70
C LEU A 108 3.89 11.37 -20.72
N SER A 109 3.02 12.34 -20.40
CA SER A 109 1.98 12.82 -21.32
C SER A 109 2.57 13.49 -22.57
N ASP A 110 3.67 14.22 -22.39
CA ASP A 110 4.45 14.87 -23.43
C ASP A 110 5.94 14.84 -23.02
N GLY A 111 6.83 14.45 -23.94
CA GLY A 111 8.27 14.43 -23.71
C GLY A 111 8.85 15.80 -23.33
N ARG A 112 8.22 16.90 -23.75
CA ARG A 112 8.63 18.27 -23.38
C ARG A 112 8.42 18.56 -21.89
N LYS A 113 7.50 17.86 -21.23
CA LYS A 113 7.24 17.99 -19.78
C LYS A 113 8.20 17.19 -18.91
N ARG A 114 9.20 16.51 -19.50
CA ARG A 114 10.18 15.70 -18.76
C ARG A 114 10.90 16.51 -17.68
N SER A 115 11.37 17.71 -18.01
CA SER A 115 12.08 18.60 -17.07
C SER A 115 11.18 19.18 -15.98
N MET A 116 9.85 19.15 -16.17
CA MET A 116 8.88 19.59 -15.16
C MET A 116 8.55 18.49 -14.14
N SER A 117 8.95 17.24 -14.38
CA SER A 117 8.69 16.15 -13.45
C SER A 117 9.63 16.25 -12.24
N LEU A 118 9.05 16.12 -11.04
CA LEU A 118 9.83 15.96 -9.80
C LEU A 118 10.71 14.71 -9.81
N TRP A 119 10.44 13.74 -10.67
CA TRP A 119 11.08 12.42 -10.67
C TRP A 119 11.90 12.18 -11.95
N VAL A 120 12.38 13.26 -12.58
CA VAL A 120 12.99 13.26 -13.92
C VAL A 120 14.13 12.25 -14.07
N GLU A 121 14.95 12.05 -13.03
CA GLU A 121 16.07 11.11 -13.02
C GLU A 121 15.64 9.64 -13.07
N PHE A 122 14.39 9.36 -12.70
CA PHE A 122 13.80 8.03 -12.71
C PHE A 122 13.01 7.74 -13.99
N ILE A 123 12.89 8.71 -14.89
CA ILE A 123 12.25 8.56 -16.20
C ILE A 123 13.23 7.94 -17.19
N THR A 124 12.83 6.83 -17.78
CA THR A 124 13.57 6.12 -18.83
C THR A 124 13.67 6.94 -20.13
N ALA A 125 14.57 6.56 -21.03
CA ALA A 125 14.67 7.20 -22.35
C ALA A 125 13.35 7.16 -23.13
N SER A 126 12.57 6.08 -22.95
CA SER A 126 11.25 5.90 -23.57
C SER A 126 10.10 6.63 -22.86
N GLY A 127 10.39 7.41 -21.81
CA GLY A 127 9.41 8.26 -21.12
C GLY A 127 8.61 7.59 -20.00
N TYR A 128 8.96 6.37 -19.59
CA TYR A 128 8.32 5.67 -18.47
C TYR A 128 8.99 5.99 -17.13
N LEU A 129 8.20 6.24 -16.08
CA LEU A 129 8.69 6.38 -14.72
C LEU A 129 8.97 5.00 -14.11
N SER A 130 10.22 4.74 -13.76
CA SER A 130 10.65 3.44 -13.26
C SER A 130 10.38 3.27 -11.76
N ALA A 131 9.43 2.40 -11.41
CA ALA A 131 9.15 2.03 -10.02
C ALA A 131 10.40 1.49 -9.31
N ARG A 132 11.14 0.61 -10.00
CA ARG A 132 12.37 0.00 -9.49
C ARG A 132 13.44 1.04 -9.15
N LYS A 133 13.66 2.05 -10.00
CA LYS A 133 14.67 3.08 -9.73
C LYS A 133 14.28 3.96 -8.53
N ILE A 134 13.01 4.33 -8.41
CA ILE A 134 12.50 5.04 -7.22
C ILE A 134 12.73 4.22 -5.96
N ARG A 135 12.32 2.94 -5.97
CA ARG A 135 12.49 2.05 -4.81
C ARG A 135 13.96 1.85 -4.44
N SER A 136 14.84 1.65 -5.43
CA SER A 136 16.27 1.49 -5.18
C SER A 136 16.88 2.74 -4.54
N ARG A 137 16.53 3.95 -5.02
CA ARG A 137 16.95 5.20 -4.39
C ARG A 137 16.41 5.31 -2.96
N PHE A 138 15.12 5.05 -2.79
CA PHE A 138 14.46 5.11 -1.48
C PHE A 138 15.08 4.12 -0.48
N GLN A 139 15.42 2.90 -0.93
CA GLN A 139 16.10 1.90 -0.12
C GLN A 139 17.45 2.40 0.39
N THR A 140 18.28 3.03 -0.46
CA THR A 140 19.56 3.62 -0.02
C THR A 140 19.34 4.69 1.04
N LEU A 141 18.34 5.56 0.86
CA LEU A 141 18.03 6.63 1.82
C LEU A 141 17.57 6.06 3.16
N VAL A 142 16.70 5.04 3.14
CA VAL A 142 16.21 4.38 4.35
C VAL A 142 17.32 3.64 5.08
N ALA A 143 18.22 2.97 4.36
CA ALA A 143 19.39 2.35 4.96
C ALA A 143 20.22 3.36 5.77
N GLN A 144 20.52 4.52 5.16
CA GLN A 144 21.26 5.60 5.80
C GLN A 144 20.49 6.23 6.97
N ALA A 145 19.17 6.34 6.85
CA ALA A 145 18.30 6.85 7.90
C ALA A 145 18.26 5.92 9.13
N CYS A 146 18.26 4.59 8.93
CA CYS A 146 18.31 3.63 10.03
C CYS A 146 19.57 3.76 10.90
N ASP A 147 20.69 4.21 10.33
CA ASP A 147 21.93 4.42 11.08
C ASP A 147 21.93 5.74 11.88
N LYS A 148 21.08 6.69 11.51
CA LYS A 148 21.03 8.06 12.08
C LYS A 148 19.84 8.32 12.99
N CYS A 149 18.74 7.58 12.82
CA CYS A 149 17.49 7.84 13.51
C CYS A 149 17.59 7.60 15.03
N SER A 150 16.64 8.14 15.77
CA SER A 150 16.55 8.03 17.23
C SER A 150 16.42 6.57 17.69
N TYR A 151 15.93 5.69 16.81
CA TYR A 151 15.68 4.27 17.07
C TYR A 151 16.74 3.32 16.50
N ARG A 152 17.90 3.82 16.03
CA ARG A 152 18.94 3.04 15.34
C ARG A 152 19.39 1.74 16.04
N ASP A 153 19.25 1.67 17.37
CA ASP A 153 19.62 0.50 18.17
C ASP A 153 18.58 -0.63 18.11
N ILE A 154 17.33 -0.32 17.74
CA ILE A 154 16.22 -1.27 17.69
C ILE A 154 15.60 -1.42 16.30
N VAL A 155 15.98 -0.60 15.32
CA VAL A 155 15.53 -0.70 13.92
C VAL A 155 16.70 -1.01 13.00
N LYS A 156 16.55 -2.03 12.16
CA LYS A 156 17.54 -2.41 11.15
C LYS A 156 16.86 -2.60 9.81
N MET A 157 17.52 -2.22 8.72
CA MET A 157 17.04 -2.58 7.39
C MET A 157 17.32 -4.07 7.11
N ILE A 158 16.33 -4.77 6.56
CA ILE A 158 16.50 -6.15 6.12
C ILE A 158 17.26 -6.15 4.79
N ALA A 159 18.36 -6.91 4.74
CA ALA A 159 19.20 -7.07 3.56
C ALA A 159 18.63 -8.11 2.56
N ASP A 160 19.31 -8.30 1.43
CA ASP A 160 19.03 -9.32 0.41
C ASP A 160 17.60 -9.28 -0.18
N THR A 161 17.01 -8.08 -0.26
CA THR A 161 15.73 -7.84 -0.89
C THR A 161 15.75 -6.51 -1.65
N THR A 162 14.93 -6.37 -2.70
CA THR A 162 14.74 -5.07 -3.37
C THR A 162 13.64 -4.23 -2.71
N GLU A 163 12.90 -4.80 -1.76
CA GLU A 163 11.89 -4.10 -0.97
C GLU A 163 12.54 -3.31 0.16
N VAL A 164 11.91 -2.20 0.54
CA VAL A 164 12.33 -1.44 1.71
C VAL A 164 11.66 -2.05 2.93
N LYS A 165 12.39 -2.89 3.67
CA LYS A 165 11.87 -3.57 4.86
C LYS A 165 12.71 -3.24 6.08
N LEU A 166 12.03 -2.89 7.16
CA LEU A 166 12.60 -2.67 8.48
C LEU A 166 12.30 -3.87 9.37
N ARG A 167 13.26 -4.23 10.21
CA ARG A 167 13.09 -5.12 11.36
C ARG A 167 13.20 -4.30 12.62
N ILE A 168 12.12 -4.27 13.41
CA ILE A 168 12.02 -3.57 14.68
C ILE A 168 12.10 -4.60 15.82
N ARG A 169 13.02 -4.39 16.75
CA ARG A 169 13.28 -5.26 17.93
C ARG A 169 13.43 -6.74 17.57
N GLU A 170 14.08 -7.02 16.45
CA GLU A 170 14.26 -8.38 15.90
C GLU A 170 12.99 -9.20 15.62
N ARG A 171 11.79 -8.61 15.79
CA ARG A 171 10.53 -9.35 15.79
C ARG A 171 9.50 -8.82 14.80
N ILE A 172 9.40 -7.50 14.68
CA ILE A 172 8.37 -6.86 13.86
C ILE A 172 8.97 -6.49 12.52
N ILE A 173 8.31 -6.86 11.43
CA ILE A 173 8.73 -6.52 10.07
C ILE A 173 7.78 -5.45 9.53
N VAL A 174 8.34 -4.39 8.97
CA VAL A 174 7.59 -3.31 8.34
C VAL A 174 8.12 -3.08 6.95
N GLN A 175 7.29 -3.29 5.93
CA GLN A 175 7.60 -2.88 4.56
C GLN A 175 7.15 -1.44 4.36
N ILE A 176 8.00 -0.61 3.73
CA ILE A 176 7.64 0.75 3.34
C ILE A 176 7.59 0.82 1.81
N THR A 177 6.41 1.09 1.25
CA THR A 177 6.17 1.01 -0.19
C THR A 177 5.89 2.42 -0.74
N PRO A 178 6.78 3.00 -1.57
CA PRO A 178 6.48 4.23 -2.29
C PRO A 178 5.37 4.02 -3.32
N ALA A 179 4.44 4.96 -3.40
CA ALA A 179 3.25 4.84 -4.23
C ALA A 179 2.78 6.15 -4.85
N PHE A 180 1.94 6.04 -5.87
CA PHE A 180 1.14 7.14 -6.40
C PHE A 180 -0.35 6.82 -6.28
N LYS A 181 -1.12 7.76 -5.76
CA LYS A 181 -2.58 7.66 -5.68
C LYS A 181 -3.23 8.11 -7.00
N CYS A 182 -4.11 7.28 -7.54
CA CYS A 182 -4.85 7.51 -8.78
C CYS A 182 -6.36 7.67 -8.48
N ALA A 183 -6.72 8.78 -7.85
CA ALA A 183 -8.12 9.11 -7.57
C ALA A 183 -8.91 9.47 -8.84
N GLY A 184 -10.19 9.10 -8.89
CA GLY A 184 -11.08 9.39 -10.02
C GLY A 184 -10.74 8.66 -11.33
N LEU A 185 -9.79 7.72 -11.29
CA LEU A 185 -9.42 6.86 -12.40
C LEU A 185 -9.76 5.41 -12.06
N TRP A 186 -10.09 4.63 -13.09
CA TRP A 186 -10.33 3.19 -12.95
C TRP A 186 -9.48 2.40 -13.94
N PRO A 187 -8.75 1.36 -13.50
CA PRO A 187 -7.95 0.54 -14.41
C PRO A 187 -8.80 -0.13 -15.49
N ARG A 188 -8.24 -0.25 -16.69
CA ARG A 188 -8.91 -0.92 -17.81
C ARG A 188 -9.03 -2.41 -17.52
N SER A 189 -8.00 -3.00 -16.94
CA SER A 189 -7.94 -4.40 -16.48
C SER A 189 -9.07 -4.74 -15.51
N ALA A 190 -9.46 -3.80 -14.64
CA ALA A 190 -10.55 -3.93 -13.67
C ALA A 190 -11.91 -3.43 -14.17
N SER A 191 -12.03 -2.98 -15.43
CA SER A 191 -13.27 -2.36 -15.94
C SER A 191 -14.44 -3.34 -16.10
N HIS A 192 -14.17 -4.64 -16.06
CA HIS A 192 -15.19 -5.70 -16.05
C HIS A 192 -15.97 -5.77 -14.72
N TRP A 193 -15.53 -5.06 -13.68
CA TRP A 193 -16.25 -4.93 -12.41
C TRP A 193 -17.17 -3.69 -12.38
N PRO A 194 -18.40 -3.81 -11.86
CA PRO A 194 -19.04 -5.02 -11.31
C PRO A 194 -19.48 -6.00 -12.41
N ILE A 195 -19.54 -7.29 -12.07
CA ILE A 195 -19.93 -8.35 -13.02
C ILE A 195 -21.41 -8.19 -13.39
N HIS A 196 -21.70 -8.15 -14.69
CA HIS A 196 -23.07 -8.11 -15.21
C HIS A 196 -23.93 -9.25 -14.65
N GLY A 197 -25.14 -8.93 -14.21
CA GLY A 197 -26.07 -9.90 -13.64
C GLY A 197 -25.94 -10.12 -12.13
N ILE A 198 -24.91 -9.56 -11.48
CA ILE A 198 -24.82 -9.54 -10.02
C ILE A 198 -25.48 -8.23 -9.51
N PRO A 199 -26.55 -8.31 -8.69
CA PRO A 199 -27.27 -7.12 -8.22
C PRO A 199 -26.54 -6.37 -7.08
N TRP A 200 -25.30 -6.74 -6.79
CA TRP A 200 -24.49 -6.20 -5.70
C TRP A 200 -23.08 -5.83 -6.20
N PRO A 201 -22.50 -4.71 -5.75
CA PRO A 201 -23.10 -3.71 -4.86
C PRO A 201 -24.11 -2.81 -5.61
N HIS A 202 -24.86 -1.99 -4.86
CA HIS A 202 -25.77 -1.01 -5.45
C HIS A 202 -24.99 -0.03 -6.36
N PRO A 203 -25.53 0.43 -7.50
CA PRO A 203 -24.81 1.29 -8.45
C PRO A 203 -24.16 2.55 -7.85
N ASN A 204 -24.77 3.15 -6.83
CA ASN A 204 -24.17 4.29 -6.13
C ASN A 204 -22.86 3.92 -5.41
N ILE A 205 -22.80 2.74 -4.78
CA ILE A 205 -21.58 2.24 -4.14
C ILE A 205 -20.52 1.93 -5.21
N VAL A 206 -20.92 1.42 -6.38
CA VAL A 206 -19.99 1.23 -7.51
C VAL A 206 -19.35 2.55 -7.91
N ALA A 207 -20.14 3.63 -8.00
CA ALA A 207 -19.64 4.96 -8.33
C ALA A 207 -18.69 5.50 -7.25
N GLU A 208 -19.01 5.30 -5.96
CA GLU A 208 -18.15 5.67 -4.84
C GLU A 208 -16.79 4.95 -4.91
N VAL A 209 -16.79 3.61 -5.03
CA VAL A 209 -15.56 2.80 -5.15
C VAL A 209 -14.71 3.23 -6.35
N LYS A 210 -15.33 3.46 -7.51
CA LYS A 210 -14.59 3.94 -8.70
C LYS A 210 -14.04 5.36 -8.53
N THR A 211 -14.69 6.18 -7.70
CA THR A 211 -14.24 7.54 -7.41
C THR A 211 -13.03 7.55 -6.47
N GLU A 212 -13.01 6.64 -5.47
CA GLU A 212 -11.83 6.43 -4.62
C GLU A 212 -10.59 6.08 -5.44
N GLY A 213 -10.77 5.27 -6.48
CA GLY A 213 -9.73 4.92 -7.44
C GLY A 213 -8.82 3.81 -6.94
N PHE A 214 -7.51 3.95 -7.17
CA PHE A 214 -6.53 2.91 -6.85
C PHE A 214 -5.15 3.50 -6.61
N ASP A 215 -4.25 2.70 -6.07
CA ASP A 215 -2.86 3.06 -5.83
C ASP A 215 -1.93 2.27 -6.75
N MET A 216 -0.86 2.94 -7.17
CA MET A 216 0.25 2.34 -7.89
C MET A 216 1.44 2.20 -6.97
N LEU A 217 1.77 0.96 -6.64
CA LEU A 217 2.76 0.59 -5.64
C LEU A 217 4.09 0.22 -6.29
N SER A 218 5.18 0.79 -5.80
CA SER A 218 6.52 0.36 -6.18
C SER A 218 6.93 -0.87 -5.37
N LYS A 219 6.37 -2.03 -5.70
CA LYS A 219 6.75 -3.34 -5.13
C LYS A 219 6.91 -4.39 -6.21
N GLU A 220 7.67 -5.44 -5.91
CA GLU A 220 7.78 -6.58 -6.80
C GLU A 220 6.43 -7.27 -6.99
N CYS A 221 6.18 -7.68 -8.22
CA CYS A 221 5.09 -8.58 -8.57
C CYS A 221 5.72 -9.90 -9.02
N ILE A 222 5.22 -11.02 -8.48
CA ILE A 222 5.71 -12.36 -8.82
C ILE A 222 5.57 -12.64 -10.32
N ALA A 223 4.53 -12.08 -10.97
CA ALA A 223 4.33 -12.16 -12.41
C ALA A 223 5.40 -11.38 -13.24
N LEU A 224 6.19 -10.52 -12.60
CA LEU A 224 7.17 -9.64 -13.24
C LEU A 224 8.64 -10.04 -13.00
N GLN A 225 8.92 -11.24 -12.46
CA GLN A 225 10.30 -11.68 -12.20
C GLN A 225 11.17 -11.50 -13.46
N GLY A 226 12.13 -10.58 -13.35
CA GLY A 226 13.15 -10.32 -14.37
C GLY A 226 12.78 -9.39 -15.54
N LYS A 227 11.51 -9.00 -15.76
CA LYS A 227 11.11 -8.42 -17.07
C LYS A 227 10.49 -7.02 -17.15
N ASN A 228 10.16 -6.31 -16.07
CA ASN A 228 9.80 -4.90 -16.23
C ASN A 228 9.79 -4.05 -14.95
N SER A 229 9.84 -2.72 -15.11
CA SER A 229 9.85 -1.72 -14.04
C SER A 229 8.47 -1.08 -13.77
N GLY A 230 7.40 -1.87 -13.93
CA GLY A 230 6.01 -1.43 -13.74
C GLY A 230 5.63 -1.19 -12.28
N TRP A 231 4.47 -0.59 -12.09
CA TRP A 231 3.86 -0.32 -10.80
C TRP A 231 2.76 -1.35 -10.55
N ARG A 232 2.70 -1.92 -9.34
CA ARG A 232 1.62 -2.84 -8.99
C ARG A 232 0.35 -2.06 -8.69
N GLU A 233 -0.77 -2.47 -9.27
CA GLU A 233 -2.07 -1.88 -8.98
C GLU A 233 -2.63 -2.46 -7.68
N MET A 234 -3.10 -1.59 -6.80
CA MET A 234 -3.86 -1.94 -5.61
C MET A 234 -5.17 -1.14 -5.65
N LEU A 235 -6.29 -1.83 -5.89
CA LEU A 235 -7.60 -1.19 -5.87
C LEU A 235 -7.93 -0.79 -4.43
N GLY A 236 -8.43 0.44 -4.24
CA GLY A 236 -8.97 0.88 -2.96
C GLY A 236 -10.27 0.12 -2.68
N CYS A 237 -10.37 -0.49 -1.50
CA CYS A 237 -11.58 -1.09 -0.95
C CYS A 237 -11.58 -0.91 0.57
#